data_AF-A0A7W8X8R6-F1
#
_entry.id   AF-A0A7W8X8R6-F1
#
_cell.length_a   1.000
_cell.length_b   1.000
_cell.length_c   1.000
_cell.angle_alpha   90.00
_cell.angle_beta   90.00
_cell.angle_gamma   90.00
#
_symmetry.space_group_name_H-M   'P 1'
#
loop_
_entity.id
_entity.type
_entity.pdbx_description
1 polymer ?
#
loop_
_entity_poly.entity_id
_entity_poly.type
_entity_poly.pdbx_seq_one_letter_code
_entity_poly.pdbx_strand_id
1 'polypeptide(L)' 'MRPLKAALPDEPAEAEFNDVLRYHDGDADAAVRTLLEDCRHLREQLALAQMGMSIGFTRGWKPSFDRD' A
#
# COMPACT_ATOMS: atom_id res chain seq x y z
N MET A 1 -17.14 -14.53 6.26
CA MET A 1 -15.96 -13.73 5.87
C MET A 1 -16.31 -12.27 6.18
N ARG A 2 -15.74 -11.70 7.25
CA ARG A 2 -15.92 -10.27 7.57
C ARG A 2 -15.22 -9.46 6.48
N PRO A 3 -15.82 -8.41 5.91
CA PRO A 3 -15.05 -7.52 5.06
C PRO A 3 -13.95 -6.86 5.91
N LEU A 4 -12.71 -6.96 5.44
CA LEU A 4 -11.56 -6.17 5.91
C LEU A 4 -11.75 -4.72 5.42
N LYS A 5 -12.79 -4.06 5.91
CA LYS A 5 -12.81 -2.60 5.98
C LYS A 5 -13.23 -2.26 7.38
N ALA A 6 -12.29 -2.41 8.31
CA ALA A 6 -12.36 -1.62 9.53
C ALA A 6 -12.40 -0.17 9.06
N ALA A 7 -13.51 0.52 9.32
CA ALA A 7 -13.55 1.97 9.26
C ALA A 7 -12.51 2.44 10.28
N LEU A 8 -11.30 2.71 9.82
CA LEU A 8 -10.35 3.51 10.57
C LEU A 8 -11.03 4.87 10.77
N PRO A 9 -11.02 5.43 12.00
CA PRO A 9 -11.47 6.80 12.21
C PRO A 9 -10.76 7.74 11.22
N ASP A 10 -11.34 8.87 10.85
CA ASP A 10 -10.77 9.79 9.83
C ASP A 10 -9.51 10.55 10.33
N GLU A 11 -9.22 10.53 11.64
CA GLU A 11 -8.13 11.26 12.31
C GLU A 11 -6.66 10.75 12.15
N PRO A 12 -6.34 9.48 11.81
CA PRO A 12 -4.96 9.01 11.68
C PRO A 12 -4.33 9.42 10.35
N ALA A 13 -5.13 9.73 9.31
CA ALA A 13 -4.61 10.05 7.99
C ALA A 13 -3.84 11.40 7.98
N GLU A 14 -4.34 12.40 8.70
CA GLU A 14 -3.65 13.70 8.82
C GLU A 14 -2.39 13.59 9.68
N ALA A 15 -2.42 12.81 10.77
CA ALA A 15 -1.25 12.58 11.61
C ALA A 15 -0.14 11.83 10.84
N GLU A 16 -0.50 10.77 10.11
CA GLU A 16 0.43 10.01 9.27
C GLU A 16 1.00 10.87 8.14
N PHE A 17 0.16 11.69 7.49
CA PHE A 17 0.60 12.63 6.48
C PHE A 17 1.62 13.64 7.03
N ASN A 18 1.33 14.23 8.19
CA ASN A 18 2.23 15.18 8.85
C ASN A 18 3.55 14.52 9.27
N ASP A 19 3.52 13.27 9.70
CA ASP A 19 4.72 12.51 10.04
C ASP A 19 5.59 12.24 8.82
N VAL A 20 5.00 11.86 7.68
CA VAL A 20 5.72 11.71 6.42
C VAL A 20 6.33 13.04 5.98
N LEU A 21 5.58 14.14 6.00
CA LEU A 21 6.14 15.46 5.66
C LEU A 21 7.29 15.85 6.59
N ARG A 22 7.14 15.63 7.89
CA ARG A 22 8.18 15.92 8.89
C ARG A 22 9.45 15.10 8.66
N TYR A 23 9.32 13.85 8.26
CA TYR A 23 10.47 13.00 7.91
C TYR A 23 11.27 13.56 6.72
N HIS A 24 10.60 14.27 5.80
CA HIS A 24 11.22 14.96 4.67
C HIS A 24 11.47 16.46 4.92
N ASP A 25 11.55 16.91 6.18
CA ASP A 25 11.76 18.32 6.55
C ASP A 25 10.75 19.30 5.90
N GLY A 26 9.54 18.82 5.60
CA GLY A 26 8.49 19.58 4.91
C GLY A 26 8.62 19.60 3.38
N ASP A 27 9.60 18.91 2.79
CA ASP A 27 9.73 18.75 1.34
C ASP A 27 8.70 17.74 0.81
N ALA A 28 7.55 18.28 0.37
CA ALA A 28 6.46 17.50 -0.17
C ALA A 28 6.84 16.77 -1.48
N ASP A 29 7.73 17.34 -2.30
CA ASP A 29 8.15 16.71 -3.55
C ASP A 29 9.05 15.50 -3.28
N ALA A 30 9.95 15.60 -2.29
CA ALA A 30 10.76 14.46 -1.84
C ALA A 30 9.88 13.36 -1.25
N ALA A 31 8.91 13.71 -0.40
CA ALA A 31 7.96 12.78 0.20
C ALA A 31 7.16 12.01 -0.86
N VAL A 32 6.57 12.72 -1.83
CA VAL A 32 5.80 12.10 -2.91
C VAL A 32 6.67 11.18 -3.77
N ARG A 33 7.91 11.57 -4.07
CA ARG A 33 8.84 10.70 -4.83
C ARG A 33 9.12 9.39 -4.10
N THR A 34 9.43 9.46 -2.80
CA THR A 34 9.66 8.26 -1.98
C THR A 34 8.42 7.37 -1.96
N LEU A 35 7.23 7.92 -1.74
CA LEU A 35 5.99 7.15 -1.75
C LEU A 35 5.72 6.48 -3.11
N LEU A 36 6.06 7.14 -4.22
CA LEU A 36 5.93 6.56 -5.56
C LEU A 36 6.94 5.42 -5.79
N GLU A 37 8.16 5.53 -5.26
CA GLU A 37 9.17 4.47 -5.29
C GLU A 37 8.74 3.26 -4.46
N ASP A 38 8.24 3.50 -3.24
CA ASP A 38 7.69 2.46 -2.36
C ASP A 38 6.51 1.76 -3.03
N CYS A 39 5.59 2.50 -3.63
CA CYS A 39 4.47 1.94 -4.38
C CYS A 39 4.94 1.05 -5.54
N ARG A 40 5.99 1.47 -6.27
CA ARG A 40 6.57 0.66 -7.34
C ARG A 40 7.16 -0.63 -6.79
N HIS A 41 7.97 -0.54 -5.74
CA HIS A 41 8.57 -1.70 -5.07
C HIS A 41 7.50 -2.69 -4.60
N LEU A 42 6.45 -2.21 -3.93
CA LEU A 42 5.37 -3.05 -3.44
C LEU A 42 4.60 -3.74 -4.57
N ARG A 43 4.39 -3.05 -5.71
CA ARG A 43 3.76 -3.66 -6.90
C ARG A 43 4.64 -4.76 -7.50
N GLU A 44 5.95 -4.55 -7.56
CA GLU A 44 6.89 -5.58 -8.02
C GLU A 44 6.87 -6.81 -7.09
N GLN A 45 6.94 -6.59 -5.78
CA GLN A 45 6.86 -7.68 -4.79
C GLN A 45 5.53 -8.44 -4.87
N LEU A 46 4.43 -7.72 -5.09
CA LEU A 46 3.11 -8.34 -5.27
C LEU A 46 3.04 -9.18 -6.55
N ALA A 47 3.64 -8.71 -7.65
CA ALA A 47 3.72 -9.48 -8.90
C ALA A 47 4.54 -10.76 -8.72
N LEU A 48 5.68 -10.68 -8.05
CA LEU A 48 6.52 -11.83 -7.73
C LEU A 48 5.77 -12.84 -6.85
N ALA A 49 5.11 -12.36 -5.80
CA ALA A 49 4.29 -13.21 -4.93
C ALA A 49 3.18 -13.90 -5.70
N GLN A 50 2.45 -13.17 -6.55
CA GLN A 50 1.39 -13.71 -7.38
C GLN A 50 1.88 -14.80 -8.34
N MET A 51 3.09 -14.66 -8.90
CA MET A 51 3.70 -15.68 -9.76
C MET A 51 4.15 -16.93 -8.98
N GLY A 52 4.62 -16.76 -7.73
CA GLY A 52 5.07 -17.86 -6.88
C GLY A 52 3.95 -18.63 -6.18
N MET A 53 2.77 -18.02 -6.01
CA MET A 53 1.63 -18.64 -5.35
C MET A 53 0.90 -19.62 -6.28
N SER A 54 0.66 -20.85 -5.81
CA SER A 54 -0.16 -21.80 -6.57
C SER A 54 -1.66 -21.45 -6.47
N ILE A 55 -2.40 -21.72 -7.55
CA ILE A 55 -3.87 -21.53 -7.61
C ILE A 55 -4.57 -22.31 -6.49
N GLY A 56 -4.06 -23.50 -6.14
CA GLY A 56 -4.60 -24.32 -5.06
C GLY A 56 -4.41 -23.71 -3.67
N PHE A 57 -3.29 -23.01 -3.44
CA PHE A 57 -3.00 -22.36 -2.16
C PHE A 57 -3.93 -21.17 -1.88
N THR A 58 -4.24 -20.37 -2.91
CA THR A 58 -5.16 -19.22 -2.77
C THR A 58 -6.62 -19.56 -3.03
N ARG A 59 -6.93 -20.82 -3.36
CA ARG A 59 -8.26 -21.27 -3.81
C ARG A 59 -8.81 -20.41 -4.96
N GLY A 60 -7.93 -20.06 -5.90
CA GLY A 60 -8.27 -19.24 -7.06
C GLY A 60 -8.36 -17.73 -6.80
N TRP A 61 -8.15 -17.25 -5.57
CA TRP A 61 -8.05 -15.82 -5.32
C TRP A 61 -6.74 -15.25 -5.89
N LYS A 62 -6.81 -14.04 -6.46
CA LYS A 62 -5.69 -13.31 -7.04
C LYS A 62 -5.73 -11.85 -6.57
N PRO A 63 -4.60 -11.27 -6.14
CA PRO A 63 -4.58 -9.87 -5.71
C PRO A 63 -4.83 -8.91 -6.87
N SER A 64 -5.54 -7.82 -6.59
CA SER A 64 -5.71 -6.68 -7.50
C SER A 64 -4.58 -5.67 -7.30
N PHE A 65 -4.12 -5.08 -8.39
CA PHE A 65 -3.12 -4.00 -8.37
C PHE A 65 -3.76 -2.61 -8.24
N ASP A 66 -5.05 -2.52 -8.46
CA ASP A 66 -5.81 -1.27 -8.43
C ASP A 66 -6.66 -1.19 -7.17
N ARG A 67 -6.86 0.03 -6.70
CA ARG A 67 -7.75 0.33 -5.58
C ARG A 67 -9.13 0.67 -6.17
N ASP A 68 -10.18 -0.02 -5.70
CA ASP A 68 -11.59 0.26 -6.04
C ASP A 68 -12.11 1.54 -5.36
#